data_AF-A0AAX4HWR4-F1
#
_entry.id   AF-A0AAX4HWR4-F1
#
_cell.length_a   1.000
_cell.length_b   1.000
_cell.length_c   1.000
_cell.angle_alpha   90.00
_cell.angle_beta   90.00
_cell.angle_gamma   90.00
#
_symmetry.space_group_name_H-M   'P 1'
#
loop_
_entity.id
_entity.type
_entity.pdbx_description
1 polymer ?
#
loop_
_entity_poly.entity_id
_entity_poly.type
_entity_poly.pdbx_seq_one_letter_code
_entity_poly.pdbx_strand_id
1 'polypeptide(L)'
;MKYSFAVALSTLVLGIAAAPAANGAANSNGNGIAHAERGYFDFLHHAARAEKPSKTRSAKSPKKTKPSKTRNPGSIITSAPGAPGNGTDSYGIRASNGTAPAPGGGLPASSGTSVLKAAQTVAAGESFDGGMVAFDRGVSCTGQAEGGDSDAVFILEKGAKLSNVIIGPNQIEGVHCNGGCALDNVWWSAVCEDAFTIKLQDAGETTTITGGGAFGAEDKVLQHNGGGTLSVSGFTVETFGKLYRSCGNCKTSAERHVIFDSINASSGKLLAGINSNFGDTATFKNVVAKGVKEICTEFKGTTPGNEPSEVSSGPSAACIYSTSDVTSS
;
A
#
# COMPACT_ATOMS: atom_id res chain seq x y z
N MET A 1 0.88 -36.41 64.61
CA MET A 1 2.20 -35.81 64.37
C MET A 1 2.02 -34.66 63.40
N LYS A 2 2.38 -33.44 63.82
CA LYS A 2 2.20 -32.18 63.09
C LYS A 2 3.47 -31.89 62.29
N TYR A 3 3.37 -31.47 61.04
CA TYR A 3 4.36 -30.61 60.39
C TYR A 3 3.66 -29.67 59.41
N SER A 4 3.61 -28.38 59.78
CA SER A 4 3.31 -27.26 58.89
C SER A 4 4.64 -26.65 58.47
N PHE A 5 4.88 -26.53 57.17
CA PHE A 5 5.95 -25.70 56.61
C PHE A 5 5.36 -24.35 56.21
N ALA A 6 5.79 -23.29 56.89
CA ALA A 6 5.58 -21.91 56.48
C ALA A 6 6.82 -21.43 55.72
N VAL A 7 6.64 -21.03 54.46
CA VAL A 7 7.68 -20.40 53.64
C VAL A 7 7.49 -18.89 53.75
N ALA A 8 8.47 -18.20 54.34
CA ALA A 8 8.53 -16.74 54.36
C ALA A 8 9.26 -16.25 53.11
N LEU A 9 8.57 -15.51 52.24
CA LEU A 9 9.20 -14.75 51.15
C LEU A 9 9.70 -13.41 51.71
N SER A 10 11.02 -13.21 51.69
CA SER A 10 11.65 -11.92 51.93
C SER A 10 11.58 -11.08 50.66
N THR A 11 11.03 -9.87 50.78
CA THR A 11 11.07 -8.83 49.75
C THR A 11 12.48 -8.25 49.65
N LEU A 12 13.05 -8.24 48.45
CA LEU A 12 14.31 -7.58 48.12
C LEU A 12 13.98 -6.31 47.32
N VAL A 13 14.15 -5.15 47.96
CA VAL A 13 14.05 -3.84 47.31
C VAL A 13 15.45 -3.43 46.85
N LEU A 14 15.71 -3.43 45.53
CA LEU A 14 16.87 -2.73 44.97
C LEU A 14 16.44 -1.33 44.54
N GLY A 15 16.82 -0.34 45.34
CA GLY A 15 16.89 1.05 44.89
C GLY A 15 18.19 1.29 44.14
N ILE A 16 18.11 1.87 42.95
CA ILE A 16 19.27 2.41 42.24
C ILE A 16 19.14 3.93 42.30
N ALA A 17 20.10 4.55 42.98
CA ALA A 17 20.22 5.98 43.13
C ALA A 17 20.68 6.64 41.81
N ALA A 18 20.04 7.75 41.47
CA ALA A 18 20.50 8.69 40.46
C ALA A 18 21.66 9.53 41.02
N ALA A 19 22.66 9.81 40.18
CA ALA A 19 23.70 10.81 40.42
C ALA A 19 23.80 11.77 39.21
N PRO A 20 24.24 13.02 39.42
CA PRO A 20 23.70 14.18 38.71
C PRO A 20 24.50 14.63 37.49
N ALA A 21 23.84 15.48 36.70
CA ALA A 21 24.35 16.21 35.56
C ALA A 21 25.46 17.21 35.96
N ALA A 22 26.49 17.32 35.11
CA ALA A 22 27.45 18.41 35.11
C ALA A 22 27.51 19.03 33.70
N ASN A 23 27.26 20.34 33.64
CA ASN A 23 27.47 21.20 32.48
C ASN A 23 28.96 21.53 32.32
N GLY A 24 29.42 21.66 31.07
CA GLY A 24 30.71 22.26 30.76
C GLY A 24 30.95 22.34 29.24
N ALA A 25 30.74 23.53 28.67
CA ALA A 25 31.10 23.85 27.30
C ALA A 25 32.57 24.32 27.23
N ALA A 26 33.35 23.85 26.24
CA ALA A 26 34.45 24.60 25.63
C ALA A 26 34.90 23.95 24.30
N ASN A 27 35.23 24.83 23.37
CA ASN A 27 35.53 24.62 21.95
C ASN A 27 37.04 24.42 21.69
N SER A 28 37.36 23.79 20.55
CA SER A 28 38.46 24.07 19.60
C SER A 28 39.50 22.98 19.28
N ASN A 29 39.49 22.61 17.99
CA ASN A 29 40.56 22.31 17.02
C ASN A 29 41.79 21.46 17.40
N GLY A 30 42.04 20.41 16.59
CA GLY A 30 43.41 20.03 16.22
C GLY A 30 43.68 18.57 15.84
N ASN A 31 43.48 18.24 14.57
CA ASN A 31 44.30 17.39 13.68
C ASN A 31 44.98 16.06 14.13
N GLY A 32 44.74 15.02 13.32
CA GLY A 32 45.59 13.84 13.09
C GLY A 32 45.41 12.72 14.13
N ILE A 33 45.39 11.43 13.84
CA ILE A 33 46.04 10.65 12.78
C ILE A 33 45.21 9.35 12.59
N ALA A 34 45.23 8.84 11.36
CA ALA A 34 44.65 7.59 10.88
C ALA A 34 44.88 6.36 11.79
N HIS A 35 43.95 5.41 11.77
CA HIS A 35 44.25 3.99 11.53
C HIS A 35 42.97 3.27 11.05
N ALA A 36 43.00 2.88 9.78
CA ALA A 36 42.13 1.87 9.22
C ALA A 36 42.76 0.50 9.54
N GLU A 37 41.98 -0.44 10.08
CA GLU A 37 42.37 -1.84 10.11
C GLU A 37 41.56 -2.65 9.09
N ARG A 38 42.31 -3.32 8.23
CA ARG A 38 41.90 -4.34 7.28
C ARG A 38 42.20 -5.71 7.88
N GLY A 39 41.27 -6.66 7.68
CA GLY A 39 41.55 -8.08 7.43
C GLY A 39 42.00 -8.90 8.65
N TYR A 40 41.97 -10.23 8.66
CA TYR A 40 41.60 -11.29 7.71
C TYR A 40 41.89 -12.64 8.45
N PHE A 41 41.49 -13.78 7.85
CA PHE A 41 41.67 -15.21 8.27
C PHE A 41 40.58 -15.80 9.19
N ASP A 42 39.95 -16.96 8.95
CA ASP A 42 40.13 -18.06 7.97
C ASP A 42 38.82 -18.93 7.95
N PHE A 43 38.29 -19.42 6.81
CA PHE A 43 38.52 -20.77 6.18
C PHE A 43 38.20 -21.95 7.11
N LEU A 44 37.44 -23.02 6.80
CA LEU A 44 36.95 -23.68 5.59
C LEU A 44 35.75 -24.57 5.95
N HIS A 45 34.79 -24.75 5.03
CA HIS A 45 34.46 -26.08 4.53
C HIS A 45 33.81 -25.99 3.14
N HIS A 46 34.57 -26.42 2.15
CA HIS A 46 34.12 -26.75 0.80
C HIS A 46 33.45 -28.13 0.81
N ALA A 47 32.31 -28.25 0.14
CA ALA A 47 31.92 -29.47 -0.57
C ALA A 47 31.21 -29.07 -1.87
N ALA A 48 32.00 -28.87 -2.92
CA ALA A 48 31.52 -28.74 -4.29
C ALA A 48 31.11 -30.13 -4.83
N ARG A 49 29.97 -30.20 -5.52
CA ARG A 49 29.60 -31.33 -6.36
C ARG A 49 29.43 -30.83 -7.80
N ALA A 50 30.25 -31.37 -8.71
CA ALA A 50 30.28 -31.01 -10.11
C ALA A 50 29.23 -31.79 -10.95
N GLU A 51 28.51 -31.00 -11.75
CA GLU A 51 27.99 -31.15 -13.13
C GLU A 51 27.48 -32.48 -13.72
N LYS A 52 26.41 -32.33 -14.54
CA LYS A 52 26.42 -32.71 -15.98
C LYS A 52 25.54 -31.77 -16.83
N PRO A 53 25.88 -31.56 -18.13
CA PRO A 53 25.38 -30.46 -18.97
C PRO A 53 24.16 -30.85 -19.83
N SER A 54 23.26 -29.90 -20.12
CA SER A 54 22.15 -30.08 -21.05
C SER A 54 22.11 -29.03 -22.16
N LYS A 55 22.31 -29.57 -23.37
CA LYS A 55 22.14 -29.11 -24.76
C LYS A 55 21.43 -27.78 -25.02
N THR A 56 22.19 -26.87 -25.64
CA THR A 56 21.75 -25.64 -26.33
C THR A 56 21.00 -25.96 -27.63
N ARG A 57 19.83 -25.34 -27.87
CA ARG A 57 19.18 -25.28 -29.19
C ARG A 57 19.49 -23.94 -29.86
N SER A 58 19.94 -24.01 -31.11
CA SER A 58 20.33 -22.89 -31.97
C SER A 58 19.22 -21.87 -32.20
N ALA A 59 19.59 -20.59 -32.03
CA ALA A 59 18.79 -19.42 -32.40
C ALA A 59 18.78 -19.23 -33.93
N LYS A 60 17.62 -18.82 -34.46
CA LYS A 60 17.36 -18.53 -35.88
C LYS A 60 17.62 -17.04 -36.14
N SER A 61 18.34 -16.70 -37.21
CA SER A 61 18.76 -15.35 -37.58
C SER A 61 17.62 -14.32 -37.69
N PRO A 62 17.85 -13.04 -37.29
CA PRO A 62 16.90 -11.96 -37.51
C PRO A 62 16.98 -11.39 -38.93
N LYS A 63 15.80 -11.10 -39.50
CA LYS A 63 15.59 -10.55 -40.84
C LYS A 63 15.71 -9.02 -40.81
N LYS A 64 16.54 -8.47 -41.71
CA LYS A 64 16.76 -7.03 -41.93
C LYS A 64 15.44 -6.29 -42.27
N THR A 65 15.17 -5.18 -41.59
CA THR A 65 14.20 -4.15 -42.01
C THR A 65 14.82 -2.75 -41.92
N LYS A 66 14.40 -1.88 -42.84
CA LYS A 66 15.01 -0.60 -43.28
C LYS A 66 14.99 0.52 -42.23
N PRO A 67 15.90 1.52 -42.33
CA PRO A 67 15.96 2.66 -41.42
C PRO A 67 14.88 3.69 -41.76
N SER A 68 14.18 4.19 -40.75
CA SER A 68 13.28 5.35 -40.84
C SER A 68 13.86 6.53 -40.06
N LYS A 69 13.60 7.72 -40.60
CA LYS A 69 14.35 8.98 -40.46
C LYS A 69 14.42 9.54 -39.04
N THR A 70 15.64 9.98 -38.70
CA THR A 70 15.99 10.97 -37.68
C THR A 70 15.14 12.24 -37.74
N ARG A 71 14.65 12.70 -36.57
CA ARG A 71 14.35 14.12 -36.32
C ARG A 71 15.22 14.59 -35.15
N ASN A 72 15.86 15.73 -35.36
CA ASN A 72 16.85 16.35 -34.49
C ASN A 72 16.32 16.65 -33.08
N PRO A 73 17.18 16.61 -32.05
CA PRO A 73 16.86 17.08 -30.71
C PRO A 73 16.84 18.61 -30.67
N GLY A 74 15.71 19.18 -30.24
CA GLY A 74 15.57 20.61 -30.00
C GLY A 74 15.93 20.98 -28.56
N SER A 75 16.70 22.07 -28.44
CA SER A 75 17.19 22.81 -27.27
C SER A 75 16.87 22.35 -25.84
N ILE A 76 17.96 22.21 -25.10
CA ILE A 76 18.07 22.25 -23.64
C ILE A 76 17.77 23.68 -23.17
N ILE A 77 16.83 23.85 -22.24
CA ILE A 77 16.70 25.08 -21.45
C ILE A 77 16.72 24.68 -19.98
N THR A 78 17.74 25.17 -19.28
CA THR A 78 17.98 25.02 -17.85
C THR A 78 17.06 25.93 -17.03
N SER A 79 16.42 25.42 -15.98
CA SER A 79 15.83 26.23 -14.90
C SER A 79 15.79 25.46 -13.58
N ALA A 80 16.12 26.15 -12.49
CA ALA A 80 16.27 25.69 -11.11
C ALA A 80 14.90 25.61 -10.35
N PRO A 81 14.84 25.17 -9.07
CA PRO A 81 13.76 24.33 -8.53
C PRO A 81 12.54 25.09 -7.97
N GLY A 82 11.34 24.48 -8.14
CA GLY A 82 10.15 24.77 -7.32
C GLY A 82 8.81 24.84 -8.08
N ALA A 83 8.26 23.71 -8.56
CA ALA A 83 6.82 23.47 -8.86
C ALA A 83 6.59 22.04 -9.44
N PRO A 84 5.39 21.42 -9.28
CA PRO A 84 5.11 20.04 -9.70
C PRO A 84 5.18 19.85 -11.22
N GLY A 85 5.58 18.64 -11.64
CA GLY A 85 5.90 18.30 -13.03
C GLY A 85 4.76 18.53 -14.04
N ASN A 86 5.08 19.23 -15.12
CA ASN A 86 4.16 19.60 -16.19
C ASN A 86 4.20 18.56 -17.33
N GLY A 87 3.23 17.65 -17.36
CA GLY A 87 2.89 16.83 -18.54
C GLY A 87 1.51 17.23 -19.07
N THR A 88 1.47 17.95 -20.19
CA THR A 88 0.25 18.55 -20.77
C THR A 88 -0.43 17.66 -21.81
N ASP A 89 -0.56 16.37 -21.54
CA ASP A 89 -1.34 15.47 -22.41
C ASP A 89 -2.74 15.26 -21.78
N SER A 90 -3.77 15.86 -22.38
CA SER A 90 -5.16 15.73 -21.91
C SER A 90 -5.78 14.42 -22.37
N TYR A 91 -6.33 13.63 -21.44
CA TYR A 91 -7.06 12.39 -21.76
C TYR A 91 -8.50 12.45 -21.24
N GLY A 92 -9.40 11.70 -21.88
CA GLY A 92 -10.83 11.73 -21.54
C GLY A 92 -11.16 10.85 -20.35
N ILE A 93 -11.42 11.44 -19.19
CA ILE A 93 -12.19 10.80 -18.11
C ILE A 93 -13.66 10.84 -18.55
N ARG A 94 -14.32 9.69 -18.68
CA ARG A 94 -15.78 9.68 -18.90
C ARG A 94 -16.47 10.21 -17.64
N ALA A 95 -16.89 11.46 -17.67
CA ALA A 95 -17.73 12.04 -16.63
C ALA A 95 -19.11 11.37 -16.63
N SER A 96 -19.56 10.89 -15.47
CA SER A 96 -20.97 10.71 -15.19
C SER A 96 -21.64 12.09 -15.14
N ASN A 97 -22.66 12.30 -15.98
CA ASN A 97 -23.30 13.58 -16.22
C ASN A 97 -23.78 14.27 -14.92
N GLY A 98 -23.50 15.57 -14.80
CA GLY A 98 -23.65 16.35 -13.58
C GLY A 98 -25.06 16.39 -12.99
N THR A 99 -25.16 15.96 -11.74
CA THR A 99 -26.15 16.36 -10.72
C THR A 99 -25.48 16.06 -9.37
N ALA A 100 -25.64 16.93 -8.37
CA ALA A 100 -25.02 16.76 -7.05
C ALA A 100 -25.32 15.35 -6.49
N PRO A 101 -24.32 14.57 -6.03
CA PRO A 101 -24.56 13.18 -5.70
C PRO A 101 -25.34 13.06 -4.39
N ALA A 102 -26.40 12.25 -4.42
CA ALA A 102 -26.96 11.63 -3.22
C ALA A 102 -25.91 10.67 -2.60
N PRO A 103 -26.06 10.25 -1.32
CA PRO A 103 -25.11 9.35 -0.67
C PRO A 103 -25.00 8.03 -1.46
N GLY A 104 -23.82 7.77 -2.04
CA GLY A 104 -23.58 6.74 -3.06
C GLY A 104 -23.06 7.27 -4.40
N GLY A 105 -22.32 8.39 -4.35
CA GLY A 105 -21.92 9.20 -5.49
C GLY A 105 -20.97 8.51 -6.47
N GLY A 106 -21.28 8.68 -7.75
CA GLY A 106 -20.39 8.32 -8.85
C GLY A 106 -19.14 9.22 -8.90
N LEU A 107 -18.26 8.92 -9.86
CA LEU A 107 -17.01 9.64 -10.06
C LEU A 107 -17.25 11.16 -10.20
N PRO A 108 -16.60 12.00 -9.37
CA PRO A 108 -16.74 13.45 -9.47
C PRO A 108 -16.14 14.00 -10.77
N ALA A 109 -16.59 15.19 -11.15
CA ALA A 109 -16.01 15.90 -12.28
C ALA A 109 -14.58 16.34 -11.95
N SER A 110 -13.67 16.10 -12.90
CA SER A 110 -12.30 16.56 -12.79
C SER A 110 -12.19 18.07 -13.04
N SER A 111 -11.29 18.76 -12.32
CA SER A 111 -10.94 20.16 -12.56
C SER A 111 -9.86 20.34 -13.64
N GLY A 112 -9.26 19.25 -14.11
CA GLY A 112 -8.21 19.24 -15.13
C GLY A 112 -7.56 17.87 -15.26
N THR A 113 -6.53 17.74 -16.08
CA THR A 113 -5.77 16.49 -16.21
C THR A 113 -4.27 16.76 -16.11
N SER A 114 -3.52 15.84 -15.51
CA SER A 114 -2.06 15.86 -15.43
C SER A 114 -1.49 14.48 -15.73
N VAL A 115 -0.45 14.43 -16.56
CA VAL A 115 0.26 13.19 -16.86
C VAL A 115 1.64 13.22 -16.23
N LEU A 116 1.84 12.41 -15.19
CA LEU A 116 3.07 12.31 -14.43
C LEU A 116 4.06 11.37 -15.11
N LYS A 117 5.24 11.89 -15.47
CA LYS A 117 6.31 11.08 -16.11
C LYS A 117 6.98 10.10 -15.15
N ALA A 118 6.87 10.34 -13.84
CA ALA A 118 7.36 9.48 -12.76
C ALA A 118 6.34 9.50 -11.62
N ALA A 119 6.44 8.55 -10.68
CA ALA A 119 5.63 8.57 -9.47
C ALA A 119 5.83 9.90 -8.72
N GLN A 120 4.74 10.52 -8.28
CA GLN A 120 4.83 11.74 -7.49
C GLN A 120 4.88 11.38 -6.00
N THR A 121 6.04 11.61 -5.38
CA THR A 121 6.22 11.39 -3.95
C THR A 121 5.73 12.57 -3.14
N VAL A 122 4.89 12.32 -2.13
CA VAL A 122 4.56 13.26 -1.06
C VAL A 122 5.43 12.89 0.14
N ALA A 123 6.30 13.81 0.54
CA ALA A 123 7.28 13.58 1.58
C ALA A 123 6.65 13.35 2.96
N ALA A 124 7.43 12.79 3.88
CA ALA A 124 6.95 12.40 5.20
C ALA A 124 6.35 13.60 5.96
N GLY A 125 5.12 13.45 6.46
CA GLY A 125 4.37 14.49 7.15
C GLY A 125 3.80 15.62 6.29
N GLU A 126 4.10 15.65 4.98
CA GLU A 126 3.63 16.68 4.06
C GLU A 126 2.24 16.38 3.51
N SER A 127 1.58 17.39 2.95
CA SER A 127 0.24 17.26 2.36
C SER A 127 0.25 17.70 0.89
N PHE A 128 -0.43 16.95 0.04
CA PHE A 128 -0.70 17.32 -1.35
C PHE A 128 -2.21 17.33 -1.61
N ASP A 129 -2.71 18.51 -1.98
CA ASP A 129 -4.08 18.69 -2.47
C ASP A 129 -4.05 18.79 -4.00
N GLY A 130 -4.72 17.86 -4.67
CA GLY A 130 -4.80 17.78 -6.13
C GLY A 130 -5.87 18.69 -6.74
N GLY A 131 -6.70 19.38 -5.95
CA GLY A 131 -7.74 20.30 -6.44
C GLY A 131 -8.77 19.62 -7.35
N MET A 132 -9.02 18.33 -7.18
CA MET A 132 -9.81 17.44 -8.05
C MET A 132 -9.26 17.29 -9.47
N VAL A 133 -7.96 17.45 -9.66
CA VAL A 133 -7.28 17.13 -10.93
C VAL A 133 -7.22 15.60 -11.11
N ALA A 134 -7.35 15.14 -12.36
CA ALA A 134 -7.15 13.76 -12.74
C ALA A 134 -5.70 13.51 -13.15
N PHE A 135 -5.00 12.67 -12.39
CA PHE A 135 -3.61 12.29 -12.59
C PHE A 135 -3.51 10.88 -13.16
N ASP A 136 -2.70 10.68 -14.20
CA ASP A 136 -2.18 9.34 -14.49
C ASP A 136 -0.74 9.34 -15.02
N ARG A 137 -0.23 8.18 -15.45
CA ARG A 137 1.17 7.97 -15.83
C ARG A 137 1.41 7.98 -17.34
N GLY A 138 0.35 8.07 -18.15
CA GLY A 138 0.39 8.06 -19.62
C GLY A 138 0.78 6.70 -20.20
N VAL A 139 0.61 5.62 -19.44
CA VAL A 139 0.96 4.26 -19.83
C VAL A 139 -0.27 3.37 -19.85
N SER A 140 -0.32 2.41 -20.77
CA SER A 140 -1.45 1.46 -20.79
C SER A 140 -1.39 0.53 -19.58
N CYS A 141 -2.54 0.30 -18.96
CA CYS A 141 -2.70 -0.68 -17.90
C CYS A 141 -2.20 -2.07 -18.36
N THR A 142 -1.42 -2.72 -17.49
CA THR A 142 -0.85 -4.06 -17.71
C THR A 142 -1.69 -5.18 -17.10
N GLY A 143 -2.84 -4.86 -16.52
CA GLY A 143 -3.72 -5.79 -15.84
C GLY A 143 -3.10 -6.27 -14.53
N GLN A 144 -3.22 -7.56 -14.24
CA GLN A 144 -2.76 -8.20 -13.00
C GLN A 144 -1.25 -8.54 -13.00
N ALA A 145 -0.46 -7.88 -13.85
CA ALA A 145 0.99 -8.01 -13.82
C ALA A 145 1.53 -7.03 -12.79
N GLU A 146 2.10 -7.58 -11.71
CA GLU A 146 2.61 -6.84 -10.55
C GLU A 146 3.57 -5.72 -10.96
N GLY A 147 3.26 -4.50 -10.52
CA GLY A 147 4.09 -3.31 -10.69
C GLY A 147 5.09 -3.09 -9.55
N GLY A 148 5.93 -2.06 -9.71
CA GLY A 148 6.81 -1.56 -8.66
C GLY A 148 6.44 -0.13 -8.23
N ASP A 149 7.12 0.39 -7.21
CA ASP A 149 6.89 1.76 -6.73
C ASP A 149 7.12 2.82 -7.84
N SER A 150 8.01 2.55 -8.81
CA SER A 150 8.23 3.43 -9.96
C SER A 150 7.02 3.56 -10.89
N ASP A 151 6.07 2.63 -10.80
CA ASP A 151 4.88 2.55 -11.64
C ASP A 151 3.65 3.20 -10.98
N ALA A 152 3.73 3.50 -9.67
CA ALA A 152 2.65 4.13 -8.90
C ALA A 152 2.36 5.57 -9.38
N VAL A 153 1.11 6.02 -9.32
CA VAL A 153 0.78 7.44 -9.56
C VAL A 153 1.34 8.32 -8.44
N PHE A 154 1.07 7.96 -7.19
CA PHE A 154 1.58 8.64 -6.01
C PHE A 154 2.26 7.67 -5.04
N ILE A 155 3.32 8.15 -4.37
CA ILE A 155 3.94 7.49 -3.23
C ILE A 155 3.81 8.44 -2.04
N LEU A 156 3.17 7.97 -0.97
CA LEU A 156 3.00 8.73 0.26
C LEU A 156 3.97 8.17 1.31
N GLU A 157 4.92 8.99 1.72
CA GLU A 157 5.81 8.63 2.83
C GLU A 157 5.07 8.73 4.17
N LYS A 158 5.64 8.15 5.23
CA LYS A 158 5.04 8.13 6.57
C LYS A 158 4.49 9.50 7.00
N GLY A 159 3.22 9.52 7.40
CA GLY A 159 2.49 10.71 7.84
C GLY A 159 2.00 11.62 6.73
N ALA A 160 2.29 11.32 5.46
CA ALA A 160 1.86 12.15 4.34
C ALA A 160 0.34 12.09 4.13
N LYS A 161 -0.20 13.15 3.51
CA LYS A 161 -1.62 13.29 3.19
C LYS A 161 -1.84 13.57 1.71
N LEU A 162 -2.82 12.89 1.12
CA LEU A 162 -3.27 13.11 -0.25
C LEU A 162 -4.75 13.49 -0.25
N SER A 163 -5.11 14.64 -0.82
CA SER A 163 -6.51 15.06 -0.88
C SER A 163 -6.95 15.50 -2.27
N ASN A 164 -8.24 15.32 -2.56
CA ASN A 164 -8.90 15.85 -3.76
C ASN A 164 -8.17 15.45 -5.05
N VAL A 165 -7.95 14.16 -5.25
CA VAL A 165 -7.25 13.62 -6.41
C VAL A 165 -8.14 12.62 -7.13
N ILE A 166 -8.13 12.67 -8.46
CA ILE A 166 -8.69 11.59 -9.30
C ILE A 166 -7.51 10.85 -9.94
N ILE A 167 -7.50 9.53 -9.87
CA ILE A 167 -6.55 8.65 -10.52
C ILE A 167 -7.18 8.14 -11.82
N GLY A 168 -6.50 8.41 -12.94
CA GLY A 168 -6.90 8.02 -14.28
C GLY A 168 -6.67 6.54 -14.59
N PRO A 169 -7.16 6.08 -15.76
CA PRO A 169 -7.05 4.70 -16.19
C PRO A 169 -5.67 4.34 -16.80
N ASN A 170 -4.86 5.32 -17.23
CA ASN A 170 -3.56 5.04 -17.87
C ASN A 170 -2.43 5.00 -16.83
N GLN A 171 -2.57 4.05 -15.91
CA GLN A 171 -1.64 3.74 -14.83
C GLN A 171 -1.43 2.22 -14.73
N ILE A 172 -0.36 1.81 -14.06
CA ILE A 172 -0.06 0.41 -13.75
C ILE A 172 -0.36 0.15 -12.27
N GLU A 173 0.23 0.98 -11.40
CA GLU A 173 -0.01 0.99 -9.95
C GLU A 173 -0.69 2.32 -9.52
N GLY A 174 -1.60 2.24 -8.55
CA GLY A 174 -2.37 3.39 -8.08
C GLY A 174 -1.59 4.28 -7.09
N VAL A 175 -1.90 4.18 -5.80
CA VAL A 175 -1.26 4.97 -4.74
C VAL A 175 -0.61 4.06 -3.70
N HIS A 176 0.65 4.32 -3.37
CA HIS A 176 1.38 3.56 -2.34
C HIS A 176 1.55 4.36 -1.05
N CYS A 177 1.52 3.68 0.09
CA CYS A 177 1.95 4.24 1.38
C CYS A 177 3.14 3.47 1.98
N ASN A 178 4.14 4.23 2.40
CA ASN A 178 5.38 3.78 3.06
C ASN A 178 5.38 4.19 4.55
N GLY A 179 4.38 3.73 5.29
CA GLY A 179 4.05 4.11 6.67
C GLY A 179 2.60 4.56 6.77
N GLY A 180 2.10 4.75 8.00
CA GLY A 180 0.74 5.28 8.20
C GLY A 180 0.54 6.62 7.46
N CYS A 181 -0.46 6.70 6.58
CA CYS A 181 -0.74 7.86 5.73
C CYS A 181 -2.24 8.23 5.74
N ALA A 182 -2.62 9.35 5.13
CA ALA A 182 -4.04 9.72 5.01
C ALA A 182 -4.45 10.07 3.57
N LEU A 183 -5.58 9.54 3.13
CA LEU A 183 -6.25 9.89 1.88
C LEU A 183 -7.60 10.52 2.21
N ASP A 184 -7.88 11.66 1.61
CA ASP A 184 -9.15 12.39 1.77
C ASP A 184 -9.74 12.74 0.41
N ASN A 185 -10.93 12.23 0.10
CA ASN A 185 -11.60 12.48 -1.17
C ASN A 185 -10.74 12.12 -2.40
N VAL A 186 -10.15 10.91 -2.39
CA VAL A 186 -9.34 10.36 -3.50
C VAL A 186 -10.15 9.34 -4.29
N TRP A 187 -10.13 9.47 -5.62
CA TRP A 187 -10.98 8.69 -6.52
C TRP A 187 -10.17 7.93 -7.56
N TRP A 188 -10.55 6.70 -7.91
CA TRP A 188 -9.98 5.93 -9.01
C TRP A 188 -11.03 5.68 -10.07
N SER A 189 -10.87 6.34 -11.21
CA SER A 189 -11.80 6.24 -12.35
C SER A 189 -11.82 4.86 -13.01
N ALA A 190 -10.67 4.17 -12.98
CA ALA A 190 -10.53 2.76 -13.30
C ALA A 190 -9.28 2.22 -12.59
N VAL A 191 -9.41 1.10 -11.89
CA VAL A 191 -8.28 0.42 -11.25
C VAL A 191 -7.61 -0.51 -12.26
N CYS A 192 -6.28 -0.51 -12.30
CA CYS A 192 -5.50 -1.40 -13.17
C CYS A 192 -5.14 -2.70 -12.45
N GLU A 193 -4.12 -2.68 -11.61
CA GLU A 193 -3.79 -3.77 -10.69
C GLU A 193 -4.53 -3.57 -9.36
N ASP A 194 -3.98 -2.71 -8.49
CA ASP A 194 -4.53 -2.30 -7.20
C ASP A 194 -4.77 -0.78 -7.21
N ALA A 195 -5.81 -0.31 -6.49
CA ALA A 195 -6.06 1.13 -6.37
C ALA A 195 -5.10 1.77 -5.36
N PHE A 196 -4.95 1.11 -4.22
CA PHE A 196 -4.20 1.59 -3.08
C PHE A 196 -3.48 0.46 -2.38
N THR A 197 -2.20 0.66 -2.07
CA THR A 197 -1.36 -0.34 -1.42
C THR A 197 -0.62 0.24 -0.22
N ILE A 198 -0.85 -0.33 0.97
CA ILE A 198 0.02 -0.09 2.14
C ILE A 198 1.23 -1.00 1.99
N LYS A 199 2.34 -0.47 1.47
CA LYS A 199 3.59 -1.23 1.28
C LYS A 199 4.27 -1.48 2.62
N LEU A 200 4.34 -0.46 3.46
CA LEU A 200 4.92 -0.50 4.81
C LEU A 200 3.97 0.19 5.79
N GLN A 201 3.87 -0.35 7.01
CA GLN A 201 3.16 0.25 8.14
C GLN A 201 3.50 -0.56 9.40
N ASP A 202 3.75 0.12 10.51
CA ASP A 202 4.03 -0.53 11.79
C ASP A 202 2.72 -0.98 12.48
N ALA A 203 2.79 -2.01 13.34
CA ALA A 203 1.61 -2.60 13.98
C ALA A 203 0.75 -1.61 14.80
N GLY A 204 1.35 -0.55 15.33
CA GLY A 204 0.66 0.51 16.09
C GLY A 204 0.18 1.69 15.26
N GLU A 205 0.39 1.67 13.95
CA GLU A 205 0.01 2.77 13.05
C GLU A 205 -1.35 2.52 12.40
N THR A 206 -1.96 3.63 11.97
CA THR A 206 -3.22 3.63 11.23
C THR A 206 -3.06 4.46 9.96
N THR A 207 -3.39 3.86 8.83
CA THR A 207 -3.69 4.55 7.58
C THR A 207 -5.18 4.87 7.53
N THR A 208 -5.54 6.08 7.12
CA THR A 208 -6.94 6.52 7.04
C THR A 208 -7.34 6.86 5.61
N ILE A 209 -8.48 6.36 5.15
CA ILE A 209 -9.14 6.78 3.92
C ILE A 209 -10.50 7.39 4.31
N THR A 210 -10.73 8.64 3.92
CA THR A 210 -11.98 9.36 4.22
C THR A 210 -12.59 9.87 2.92
N GLY A 211 -13.83 9.48 2.63
CA GLY A 211 -14.45 9.76 1.36
C GLY A 211 -13.77 9.05 0.19
N GLY A 212 -14.08 9.49 -1.04
CA GLY A 212 -13.48 8.93 -2.24
C GLY A 212 -14.19 7.68 -2.78
N GLY A 213 -13.58 7.05 -3.76
CA GLY A 213 -14.11 5.83 -4.33
C GLY A 213 -13.30 5.21 -5.45
N ALA A 214 -13.56 3.96 -5.79
CA ALA A 214 -12.83 3.23 -6.84
C ALA A 214 -13.77 2.41 -7.72
N PHE A 215 -13.45 2.37 -9.02
CA PHE A 215 -14.26 1.70 -10.02
C PHE A 215 -13.44 0.67 -10.81
N GLY A 216 -14.04 -0.48 -11.11
CA GLY A 216 -13.52 -1.41 -12.12
C GLY A 216 -12.25 -2.17 -11.74
N ALA A 217 -12.07 -2.55 -10.47
CA ALA A 217 -10.91 -3.35 -10.04
C ALA A 217 -11.10 -4.84 -10.32
N GLU A 218 -10.25 -5.45 -11.15
CA GLU A 218 -10.38 -6.87 -11.49
C GLU A 218 -10.14 -7.79 -10.27
N ASP A 219 -9.08 -7.51 -9.49
CA ASP A 219 -8.75 -8.25 -8.27
C ASP A 219 -8.94 -7.44 -7.00
N LYS A 220 -8.06 -6.48 -6.66
CA LYS A 220 -8.10 -5.81 -5.34
C LYS A 220 -8.17 -4.30 -5.49
N VAL A 221 -8.85 -3.65 -4.55
CA VAL A 221 -8.87 -2.19 -4.45
C VAL A 221 -7.84 -1.74 -3.41
N LEU A 222 -7.92 -2.28 -2.21
CA LEU A 222 -7.09 -1.92 -1.06
C LEU A 222 -6.21 -3.11 -0.64
N GLN A 223 -4.94 -3.07 -1.04
CA GLN A 223 -3.95 -4.09 -0.69
C GLN A 223 -3.20 -3.67 0.59
N HIS A 224 -3.10 -4.58 1.56
CA HIS A 224 -2.45 -4.31 2.85
C HIS A 224 -1.27 -5.28 3.07
N ASN A 225 -0.05 -4.79 2.83
CA ASN A 225 1.19 -5.55 2.99
C ASN A 225 1.87 -5.26 4.34
N GLY A 226 1.88 -3.99 4.78
CA GLY A 226 2.33 -3.58 6.10
C GLY A 226 1.49 -4.16 7.25
N GLY A 227 1.91 -3.96 8.50
CA GLY A 227 1.08 -4.30 9.68
C GLY A 227 0.09 -3.20 10.03
N GLY A 228 -0.59 -3.34 11.16
CA GLY A 228 -1.38 -2.26 11.76
C GLY A 228 -2.78 -2.12 11.17
N THR A 229 -3.32 -0.90 11.17
CA THR A 229 -4.74 -0.67 10.86
C THR A 229 -4.94 0.13 9.57
N LEU A 230 -5.92 -0.26 8.77
CA LEU A 230 -6.51 0.55 7.72
C LEU A 230 -7.94 0.94 8.12
N SER A 231 -8.20 2.23 8.31
CA SER A 231 -9.54 2.75 8.62
C SER A 231 -10.11 3.47 7.41
N VAL A 232 -11.23 2.98 6.88
CA VAL A 232 -11.86 3.50 5.67
C VAL A 232 -13.28 3.96 6.01
N SER A 233 -13.58 5.21 5.69
CA SER A 233 -14.89 5.80 5.94
C SER A 233 -15.45 6.54 4.73
N GLY A 234 -16.75 6.41 4.47
CA GLY A 234 -17.44 7.18 3.42
C GLY A 234 -17.00 6.83 1.99
N PHE A 235 -16.53 5.61 1.74
CA PHE A 235 -15.94 5.19 0.47
C PHE A 235 -16.98 4.50 -0.44
N THR A 236 -16.99 4.88 -1.73
CA THR A 236 -17.82 4.22 -2.75
C THR A 236 -16.97 3.26 -3.59
N VAL A 237 -17.43 2.03 -3.80
CA VAL A 237 -16.75 1.08 -4.68
C VAL A 237 -17.75 0.38 -5.59
N GLU A 238 -17.43 0.26 -6.88
CA GLU A 238 -18.29 -0.42 -7.85
C GLU A 238 -17.47 -1.28 -8.82
N THR A 239 -17.97 -2.48 -9.09
CA THR A 239 -17.33 -3.48 -9.97
C THR A 239 -15.92 -3.80 -9.50
N PHE A 240 -15.83 -4.74 -8.55
CA PHE A 240 -14.56 -5.08 -7.92
C PHE A 240 -14.42 -6.58 -7.60
N GLY A 241 -13.20 -7.10 -7.61
CA GLY A 241 -12.91 -8.41 -7.03
C GLY A 241 -13.05 -8.36 -5.51
N LYS A 242 -12.12 -7.69 -4.84
CA LYS A 242 -12.00 -7.57 -3.39
C LYS A 242 -11.80 -6.11 -3.01
N LEU A 243 -12.62 -5.56 -2.12
CA LEU A 243 -12.38 -4.19 -1.64
C LEU A 243 -11.09 -4.15 -0.82
N TYR A 244 -10.91 -5.08 0.11
CA TYR A 244 -9.72 -5.18 0.95
C TYR A 244 -9.17 -6.59 0.99
N ARG A 245 -7.84 -6.70 0.92
CA ARG A 245 -7.12 -7.95 1.15
C ARG A 245 -5.89 -7.72 2.03
N SER A 246 -5.88 -8.40 3.18
CA SER A 246 -4.65 -8.60 3.97
C SER A 246 -3.72 -9.54 3.23
N CYS A 247 -2.46 -9.15 3.01
CA CYS A 247 -1.52 -9.99 2.27
C CYS A 247 -1.27 -11.33 2.98
N GLY A 248 -1.72 -12.42 2.36
CA GLY A 248 -1.66 -13.74 2.98
C GLY A 248 -0.36 -14.50 2.77
N ASN A 249 0.46 -14.13 1.79
CA ASN A 249 1.71 -14.82 1.44
C ASN A 249 2.88 -13.84 1.25
N CYS A 250 2.80 -12.66 1.88
CA CYS A 250 3.88 -11.69 1.85
C CYS A 250 5.16 -12.22 2.51
N LYS A 251 6.30 -11.62 2.14
CA LYS A 251 7.63 -11.95 2.71
C LYS A 251 7.64 -11.91 4.24
N THR A 252 6.91 -10.96 4.80
CA THR A 252 6.71 -10.81 6.24
C THR A 252 5.25 -11.03 6.56
N SER A 253 4.97 -11.97 7.47
CA SER A 253 3.67 -12.12 8.11
C SER A 253 3.48 -10.98 9.12
N ALA A 254 2.34 -10.30 9.07
CA ALA A 254 2.00 -9.22 9.98
C ALA A 254 0.52 -9.33 10.35
N GLU A 255 0.20 -8.89 11.56
CA GLU A 255 -1.18 -8.72 12.03
C GLU A 255 -1.75 -7.42 11.43
N ARG A 256 -2.93 -7.53 10.81
CA ARG A 256 -3.55 -6.45 10.04
C ARG A 256 -5.03 -6.30 10.37
N HIS A 257 -5.45 -5.07 10.59
CA HIS A 257 -6.83 -4.74 10.87
C HIS A 257 -7.41 -3.83 9.80
N VAL A 258 -8.69 -4.05 9.46
CA VAL A 258 -9.46 -3.11 8.65
C VAL A 258 -10.72 -2.68 9.38
N ILE A 259 -11.04 -1.39 9.30
CA ILE A 259 -12.27 -0.82 9.83
C ILE A 259 -13.00 -0.16 8.67
N PHE A 260 -14.22 -0.59 8.43
CA PHE A 260 -15.13 -0.05 7.43
C PHE A 260 -16.30 0.65 8.09
N ASP A 261 -16.44 1.96 7.83
CA ASP A 261 -17.62 2.74 8.22
C ASP A 261 -18.22 3.43 7.00
N SER A 262 -19.54 3.34 6.82
CA SER A 262 -20.25 4.11 5.77
C SER A 262 -19.73 3.79 4.37
N ILE A 263 -19.58 2.49 4.07
CA ILE A 263 -19.14 1.99 2.77
C ILE A 263 -20.34 1.75 1.87
N ASN A 264 -20.28 2.24 0.64
CA ASN A 264 -21.25 1.92 -0.40
C ASN A 264 -20.58 1.09 -1.50
N ALA A 265 -20.86 -0.21 -1.49
CA ALA A 265 -20.24 -1.17 -2.38
C ALA A 265 -21.27 -1.78 -3.32
N SER A 266 -20.92 -1.90 -4.61
CA SER A 266 -21.76 -2.57 -5.60
C SER A 266 -20.98 -3.48 -6.55
N SER A 267 -21.61 -4.58 -6.98
CA SER A 267 -21.07 -5.50 -7.99
C SER A 267 -19.69 -6.07 -7.63
N GLY A 268 -19.55 -6.56 -6.38
CA GLY A 268 -18.30 -7.06 -5.82
C GLY A 268 -18.24 -8.58 -5.65
N LYS A 269 -17.05 -9.18 -5.53
CA LYS A 269 -16.94 -10.57 -5.05
C LYS A 269 -16.79 -10.63 -3.53
N LEU A 270 -15.94 -9.78 -2.91
CA LEU A 270 -15.66 -9.83 -1.48
C LEU A 270 -15.38 -8.42 -0.91
N LEU A 271 -15.93 -8.03 0.24
CA LEU A 271 -15.49 -6.77 0.88
C LEU A 271 -14.13 -6.92 1.59
N ALA A 272 -13.99 -7.86 2.53
CA ALA A 272 -12.73 -8.05 3.26
C ALA A 272 -12.25 -9.50 3.26
N GLY A 273 -11.01 -9.72 2.82
CA GLY A 273 -10.28 -10.98 3.02
C GLY A 273 -9.18 -10.83 4.07
N ILE A 274 -9.36 -11.43 5.24
CA ILE A 274 -8.42 -11.37 6.38
C ILE A 274 -7.73 -12.71 6.60
N ASN A 275 -6.55 -12.72 7.24
CA ASN A 275 -5.83 -13.95 7.61
C ASN A 275 -5.90 -14.14 9.14
N SER A 276 -6.96 -14.79 9.65
CA SER A 276 -7.23 -14.83 11.09
C SER A 276 -6.18 -15.57 11.91
N ASN A 277 -5.43 -16.50 11.29
CA ASN A 277 -4.29 -17.15 11.93
C ASN A 277 -3.08 -16.22 12.17
N PHE A 278 -3.07 -15.02 11.58
CA PHE A 278 -2.10 -13.96 11.87
C PHE A 278 -2.63 -12.91 12.85
N GLY A 279 -3.85 -13.07 13.37
CA GLY A 279 -4.50 -12.10 14.28
C GLY A 279 -5.35 -11.05 13.58
N ASP A 280 -5.48 -11.13 12.24
CA ASP A 280 -6.20 -10.12 11.48
C ASP A 280 -7.66 -9.98 11.89
N THR A 281 -8.19 -8.76 11.82
CA THR A 281 -9.62 -8.49 12.03
C THR A 281 -10.17 -7.53 10.97
N ALA A 282 -11.48 -7.63 10.72
CA ALA A 282 -12.24 -6.72 9.88
C ALA A 282 -13.51 -6.30 10.63
N THR A 283 -13.66 -5.00 10.89
CA THR A 283 -14.85 -4.43 11.54
C THR A 283 -15.68 -3.68 10.52
N PHE A 284 -17.00 -3.87 10.55
CA PHE A 284 -17.92 -3.21 9.63
C PHE A 284 -19.00 -2.46 10.38
N LYS A 285 -19.34 -1.27 9.87
CA LYS A 285 -20.43 -0.43 10.35
C LYS A 285 -21.02 0.37 9.19
N ASN A 286 -22.34 0.54 9.17
CA ASN A 286 -23.03 1.35 8.16
C ASN A 286 -22.68 0.97 6.70
N VAL A 287 -22.55 -0.32 6.40
CA VAL A 287 -22.18 -0.81 5.07
C VAL A 287 -23.42 -1.10 4.23
N VAL A 288 -23.43 -0.63 2.99
CA VAL A 288 -24.40 -0.99 1.96
C VAL A 288 -23.68 -1.82 0.89
N ALA A 289 -24.11 -3.05 0.67
CA ALA A 289 -23.45 -4.01 -0.21
C ALA A 289 -24.45 -4.57 -1.24
N LYS A 290 -24.48 -4.00 -2.45
CA LYS A 290 -25.44 -4.37 -3.51
C LYS A 290 -24.79 -5.29 -4.54
N GLY A 291 -25.24 -6.53 -4.67
CA GLY A 291 -24.64 -7.50 -5.57
C GLY A 291 -23.19 -7.82 -5.20
N VAL A 292 -22.87 -7.80 -3.90
CA VAL A 292 -21.58 -8.25 -3.36
C VAL A 292 -21.75 -9.67 -2.82
N LYS A 293 -20.93 -10.63 -3.28
CA LYS A 293 -21.13 -12.05 -2.95
C LYS A 293 -20.84 -12.35 -1.49
N GLU A 294 -19.72 -11.85 -0.97
CA GLU A 294 -19.26 -12.11 0.39
C GLU A 294 -18.87 -10.79 1.09
N ILE A 295 -19.20 -10.67 2.37
CA ILE A 295 -18.86 -9.48 3.17
C ILE A 295 -17.47 -9.65 3.76
N CYS A 296 -17.24 -10.73 4.52
CA CYS A 296 -15.96 -10.98 5.14
C CYS A 296 -15.64 -12.47 5.04
N THR A 297 -14.41 -12.76 4.63
CA THR A 297 -13.88 -14.12 4.52
C THR A 297 -12.56 -14.22 5.25
N GLU A 298 -12.46 -15.21 6.13
CA GLU A 298 -11.24 -15.61 6.79
C GLU A 298 -10.47 -16.59 5.91
N PHE A 299 -9.18 -16.32 5.76
CA PHE A 299 -8.21 -17.15 5.08
C PHE A 299 -7.18 -17.65 6.09
N LYS A 300 -6.51 -18.74 5.73
CA LYS A 300 -5.29 -19.17 6.40
C LYS A 300 -4.10 -18.57 5.66
N GLY A 301 -3.53 -17.51 6.21
CA GLY A 301 -2.27 -16.93 5.76
C GLY A 301 -1.12 -17.93 5.81
N THR A 302 -0.17 -17.78 4.90
CA THR A 302 0.88 -18.72 4.56
C THR A 302 2.24 -18.01 4.42
N THR A 303 3.26 -18.76 4.03
CA THR A 303 4.58 -18.24 3.65
C THR A 303 4.67 -17.93 2.16
N PRO A 304 5.62 -17.07 1.73
CA PRO A 304 5.83 -16.76 0.32
C PRO A 304 5.84 -17.97 -0.61
N GLY A 305 5.17 -17.82 -1.75
CA GLY A 305 5.03 -18.88 -2.76
C GLY A 305 3.95 -19.93 -2.47
N ASN A 306 3.14 -19.75 -1.42
CA ASN A 306 2.00 -20.62 -1.11
C ASN A 306 0.72 -19.81 -1.08
N GLU A 307 -0.31 -20.25 -1.77
CA GLU A 307 -1.58 -19.53 -1.79
C GLU A 307 -2.36 -19.72 -0.48
N PRO A 308 -2.89 -18.63 0.12
CA PRO A 308 -3.80 -18.72 1.25
C PRO A 308 -5.09 -19.46 0.88
N SER A 309 -5.54 -20.37 1.75
CA SER A 309 -6.81 -21.08 1.58
C SER A 309 -7.92 -20.41 2.37
N GLU A 310 -9.14 -20.38 1.82
CA GLU A 310 -10.34 -19.98 2.57
C GLU A 310 -10.58 -20.92 3.75
N VAL A 311 -11.04 -20.34 4.86
CA VAL A 311 -11.39 -21.04 6.10
C VAL A 311 -12.89 -20.95 6.35
N SER A 312 -13.42 -19.73 6.30
CA SER A 312 -14.85 -19.45 6.52
C SER A 312 -15.25 -18.08 5.98
N SER A 313 -16.54 -17.90 5.71
CA SER A 313 -17.14 -16.60 5.36
C SER A 313 -18.28 -16.26 6.30
N GLY A 314 -18.52 -14.97 6.51
CA GLY A 314 -19.58 -14.44 7.36
C GLY A 314 -19.07 -13.83 8.69
N PRO A 315 -19.99 -13.45 9.59
CA PRO A 315 -19.64 -12.89 10.89
C PRO A 315 -18.88 -13.89 11.77
N SER A 316 -17.87 -13.42 12.49
CA SER A 316 -17.07 -14.21 13.42
C SER A 316 -16.40 -13.32 14.48
N ALA A 317 -15.49 -13.88 15.28
CA ALA A 317 -14.64 -13.09 16.18
C ALA A 317 -13.64 -12.19 15.45
N ALA A 318 -13.26 -12.54 14.21
CA ALA A 318 -12.33 -11.79 13.38
C ALA A 318 -13.06 -10.96 12.31
N CYS A 319 -14.18 -11.44 11.79
CA CYS A 319 -15.10 -10.73 10.91
C CYS A 319 -16.23 -10.11 11.74
N ILE A 320 -16.00 -8.90 12.25
CA ILE A 320 -16.78 -8.28 13.32
C ILE A 320 -17.89 -7.40 12.72
N TYR A 321 -19.09 -7.98 12.60
CA TYR A 321 -20.30 -7.26 12.22
C TYR A 321 -21.57 -8.02 12.58
N SER A 322 -22.70 -7.31 12.59
CA SER A 322 -24.04 -7.85 12.75
C SER A 322 -24.92 -7.51 11.55
N THR A 323 -26.16 -8.02 11.54
CA THR A 323 -27.12 -7.72 10.46
C THR A 323 -27.54 -6.26 10.40
N SER A 324 -27.39 -5.48 11.47
CA SER A 324 -27.66 -4.03 11.44
C SER A 324 -26.49 -3.22 10.88
N ASP A 325 -25.29 -3.79 10.85
CA ASP A 325 -24.08 -3.10 10.36
C ASP A 325 -23.95 -3.16 8.84
N VAL A 326 -24.60 -4.15 8.20
CA VAL A 326 -24.48 -4.42 6.77
C VAL A 326 -25.86 -4.65 6.15
N THR A 327 -26.24 -3.79 5.21
CA THR A 327 -27.40 -4.00 4.34
C THR A 327 -26.94 -4.60 3.02
N SER A 328 -27.22 -5.88 2.79
CA SER A 328 -26.90 -6.58 1.54
C SER A 328 -28.14 -6.83 0.68
N SER A 329 -28.02 -6.68 -0.65
CA SER A 329 -29.11 -6.96 -1.61
C SER A 329 -28.61 -7.47 -2.94
#